data_AF-A0A4V1Z2I0-F1
#
_entry.id   AF-A0A4V1Z2I0-F1
#
_cell.length_a   1.000
_cell.length_b   1.000
_cell.length_c   1.000
_cell.angle_alpha   90.00
_cell.angle_beta   90.00
_cell.angle_gamma   90.00
#
_symmetry.space_group_name_H-M   'P 1'
#
loop_
_entity.id
_entity.type
_entity.pdbx_description
1 polymer ?
#
loop_
_entity_poly.entity_id
_entity_poly.type
_entity_poly.pdbx_seq_one_letter_code
_entity_poly.pdbx_strand_id
1 'polypeptide(L)' 'VHLGELDVPGGTPVPVWMSREQFAYWSHTHLTIDVVPGRGAGFSVEAPTGRRFLIRSRLFTDDEVAALGGTAP' A
#
# COMPACT_ATOMS: atom_id res chain seq x y z
N VAL A 1 2.17 11.84 -3.29
CA VAL A 1 0.71 11.74 -3.08
C VAL A 1 0.51 11.03 -1.76
N HIS A 2 -0.20 11.66 -0.82
CA HIS A 2 -0.60 11.01 0.42
C HIS A 2 -1.78 10.08 0.11
N LEU A 3 -1.66 8.78 0.41
CA LEU A 3 -2.71 7.80 0.14
C LEU A 3 -3.63 7.61 1.34
N GLY A 4 -3.12 7.83 2.54
CA GLY A 4 -3.84 7.62 3.79
C GLY A 4 -2.90 7.14 4.90
N GLU A 5 -3.49 6.79 6.04
CA GLU A 5 -2.79 6.39 7.25
C GLU A 5 -3.03 4.89 7.51
N LEU A 6 -1.98 4.14 7.84
CA LEU A 6 -2.11 2.78 8.37
C LEU A 6 -2.36 2.86 9.87
N ASP A 7 -3.49 2.30 10.30
CA ASP A 7 -3.77 2.11 11.72
C ASP A 7 -2.99 0.91 12.26
N VAL A 8 -2.16 1.16 13.27
CA VAL A 8 -1.31 0.13 13.90
C VAL A 8 -1.74 0.00 15.36
N PRO A 9 -2.29 -1.16 15.77
CA PRO A 9 -2.74 -1.36 17.14
C PRO A 9 -1.62 -1.08 18.16
N GLY A 10 -1.85 -0.14 19.08
CA GLY A 10 -0.89 0.26 20.10
C GLY A 10 0.28 1.11 19.60
N GLY A 11 0.25 1.54 18.32
CA GLY A 11 1.22 2.44 17.72
C GLY A 11 0.61 3.78 17.29
N THR A 12 1.44 4.63 16.71
CA THR A 12 1.00 5.85 16.04
C THR A 12 0.61 5.52 14.60
N PRO A 13 -0.46 6.12 14.04
CA PRO A 13 -0.79 5.99 12.62
C PRO A 13 0.41 6.30 11.73
N VAL A 14 0.60 5.48 10.69
CA VAL A 14 1.75 5.58 9.79
C VAL A 14 1.31 6.10 8.42
N PRO A 15 1.78 7.28 7.98
CA PRO A 15 1.32 7.85 6.73
C PRO A 15 1.94 7.12 5.53
N VAL A 16 1.10 6.81 4.54
CA VAL A 16 1.49 6.11 3.31
C VAL A 16 1.59 7.12 2.17
N TRP A 17 2.76 7.15 1.55
CA TRP A 17 3.06 8.06 0.46
C TRP A 17 3.47 7.29 -0.79
N MET A 18 3.08 7.83 -1.95
CA MET A 18 3.49 7.35 -3.27
C MET A 18 3.99 8.52 -4.11
N SER A 19 4.97 8.31 -4.99
CA SER A 19 5.39 9.36 -5.93
C SER A 19 4.24 9.75 -6.86
N ARG A 20 4.28 10.95 -7.47
CA ARG A 20 3.21 11.36 -8.39
C ARG A 20 3.19 10.48 -9.65
N GLU A 21 4.36 10.09 -10.11
CA GLU A 21 4.57 9.26 -11.29
C GLU A 21 3.99 7.87 -11.03
N GLN A 22 4.33 7.23 -9.90
CA GLN A 22 3.74 5.94 -9.53
C GLN A 22 2.23 6.03 -9.35
N PHE A 23 1.74 7.11 -8.73
CA PHE A 23 0.31 7.30 -8.54
C PHE A 23 -0.43 7.41 -9.87
N ALA A 24 0.12 8.12 -10.86
CA ALA A 24 -0.48 8.19 -12.19
C ALA A 24 -0.66 6.80 -12.83
N TYR A 25 0.26 5.87 -12.56
CA TYR A 25 0.17 4.51 -13.07
C TYR A 25 -0.69 3.57 -12.21
N TRP A 26 -0.78 3.79 -10.89
CA TRP A 26 -1.37 2.82 -9.95
C TRP A 26 -2.63 3.30 -9.22
N SER A 27 -3.12 4.52 -9.49
CA SER A 27 -4.28 5.13 -8.82
C SER A 27 -5.57 4.31 -8.92
N HIS A 28 -5.66 3.42 -9.92
CA HIS A 28 -6.78 2.52 -10.14
C HIS A 28 -6.63 1.16 -9.42
N THR A 29 -5.72 1.05 -8.46
CA THR A 29 -5.45 -0.19 -7.73
C THR A 29 -5.72 -0.08 -6.23
N HIS A 30 -6.34 -1.13 -5.68
CA HIS A 30 -6.34 -1.40 -4.26
C HIS A 30 -4.97 -1.96 -3.88
N LEU A 31 -4.30 -1.32 -2.92
CA LEU A 31 -3.01 -1.74 -2.41
C LEU A 31 -3.17 -2.37 -1.03
N THR A 32 -2.67 -3.60 -0.89
CA THR A 32 -2.50 -4.26 0.40
C THR A 32 -1.02 -4.27 0.76
N ILE A 33 -0.68 -3.73 1.92
CA ILE A 33 0.66 -3.78 2.49
C ILE A 33 0.64 -4.85 3.58
N ASP A 34 1.44 -5.90 3.41
CA ASP A 34 1.44 -7.07 4.29
C ASP A 34 2.85 -7.34 4.85
N VAL A 35 2.93 -8.09 5.95
CA VAL A 35 4.17 -8.55 6.57
C VAL A 35 4.21 -10.07 6.53
N VAL A 36 5.12 -10.62 5.74
CA VAL A 36 5.23 -12.07 5.53
C VAL A 36 6.60 -12.59 5.99
N PRO A 37 6.72 -13.89 6.34
CA PRO A 37 8.03 -14.50 6.57
C PRO A 37 8.93 -14.38 5.33
N GLY A 38 10.21 -14.09 5.55
CA GLY A 38 11.20 -14.03 4.48
C GLY A 38 12.29 -12.99 4.71
N ARG A 39 13.26 -12.96 3.80
CA ARG A 39 14.35 -11.98 3.84
C ARG A 39 13.84 -10.61 3.36
N GLY A 40 13.93 -9.61 4.22
CA GLY A 40 13.71 -8.20 3.85
C GLY A 40 14.72 -7.70 2.81
N ALA A 41 14.41 -6.59 2.14
CA ALA A 41 15.36 -5.96 1.24
C ALA A 41 16.60 -5.49 2.00
N GLY A 42 17.77 -5.43 1.34
CA GLY A 42 19.03 -5.11 2.02
C GLY A 42 19.09 -3.73 2.68
N PHE A 43 18.20 -2.82 2.28
CA PHE A 43 18.04 -1.48 2.86
C PHE A 43 16.94 -1.40 3.92
N SER A 44 16.20 -2.49 4.15
CA SER A 44 15.00 -2.48 4.98
C SER A 44 15.34 -2.75 6.45
N VAL A 45 14.77 -1.95 7.36
CA VAL A 45 15.07 -2.02 8.79
C VAL A 45 14.63 -3.34 9.42
N GLU A 46 13.59 -3.96 8.88
CA GLU A 46 13.07 -5.26 9.34
C GLU A 46 13.88 -6.46 8.82
N ALA A 47 14.89 -6.26 7.98
CA ALA A 47 15.70 -7.34 7.41
C ALA A 47 16.23 -8.39 8.43
N PRO A 48 16.71 -8.03 9.64
CA PRO A 48 17.18 -9.01 10.62
C PRO A 48 16.05 -9.76 11.34
N THR A 49 14.78 -9.39 11.15
CA THR A 49 13.64 -9.99 11.87
C THR A 49 13.14 -11.30 11.27
N GLY A 50 13.65 -11.71 10.10
CA GLY A 50 13.13 -12.85 9.35
C GLY A 50 11.76 -12.61 8.70
N ARG A 51 11.33 -11.35 8.64
CA ARG A 51 10.10 -10.89 7.97
C ARG A 51 10.46 -9.90 6.85
N ARG A 52 9.50 -9.66 5.96
CA ARG A 52 9.57 -8.64 4.91
C ARG A 52 8.20 -8.03 4.64
N PHE A 53 8.19 -6.80 4.16
CA PHE A 53 6.98 -6.21 3.59
C PHE A 53 6.69 -6.78 2.20
N LEU A 54 5.41 -6.98 1.90
CA LEU A 54 4.91 -7.37 0.58
C LEU A 54 3.74 -6.46 0.19
N ILE A 55 3.85 -5.82 -0.96
CA ILE A 55 2.74 -5.07 -1.55
C ILE A 55 2.04 -5.99 -2.55
N ARG A 56 0.72 -6.15 -2.40
CA ARG A 56 -0.14 -6.77 -3.40
C ARG A 56 -1.06 -5.70 -3.96
N SER A 57 -1.17 -5.65 -5.28
CA SER A 57 -2.12 -4.79 -5.96
C SER A 57 -3.18 -5.62 -6.66
N ARG A 58 -4.40 -5.10 -6.68
CA ARG A 58 -5.46 -5.53 -7.58
C ARG A 58 -6.15 -4.30 -8.14
N LEU A 59 -6.80 -4.42 -9.29
CA LEU A 59 -7.70 -3.37 -9.76
C LEU A 59 -8.81 -3.14 -8.74
N PHE A 60 -9.24 -1.89 -8.61
CA PHE A 60 -10.51 -1.61 -7.96
C PHE A 60 -11.65 -2.25 -8.76
N THR A 61 -12.67 -2.69 -8.04
CA THR A 61 -13.97 -3.05 -8.63
C THR A 61 -14.72 -1.78 -9.04
N ASP A 62 -15.72 -1.91 -9.91
CA ASP A 62 -16.52 -0.76 -10.37
C ASP A 62 -17.19 -0.04 -9.19
N ASP A 63 -17.69 -0.78 -8.21
CA ASP A 63 -18.28 -0.22 -6.98
C ASP A 63 -17.26 0.57 -6.16
N GLU A 64 -16.02 0.08 -6.05
CA GLU A 64 -14.94 0.78 -5.35
C GLU A 64 -14.50 2.04 -6.10
N VAL A 65 -14.42 1.99 -7.43
CA VAL A 65 -14.13 3.15 -8.27
C VAL A 65 -15.22 4.21 -8.07
N ALA A 66 -16.49 3.82 -8.08
CA ALA A 66 -17.62 4.72 -7.86
C ALA A 66 -17.59 5.34 -6.45
N ALA A 67 -17.29 4.54 -5.41
CA ALA A 67 -17.17 5.04 -4.04
C ALA A 67 -16.03 6.07 -3.86
N LEU A 68 -14.97 5.96 -4.67
CA LEU A 68 -13.85 6.90 -4.71
C LEU A 68 -14.15 8.15 -5.57
N GLY A 69 -15.36 8.28 -6.12
CA GLY A 69 -15.74 9.38 -7.01
C GLY A 69 -15.14 9.28 -8.41
N GLY A 70 -14.62 8.11 -8.78
CA GLY A 70 -14.15 7.81 -10.13
C GLY A 70 -15.28 7.38 -11.05
N THR A 71 -14.97 7.21 -12.33
CA THR A 71 -15.85 6.61 -13.33
C THR A 71 -15.27 5.26 -13.71
N ALA A 72 -16.07 4.20 -13.57
CA ALA A 72 -15.70 2.88 -14.05
C ALA A 72 -15.46 2.93 -15.58
N PRO A 73 -14.51 2.16 -16.11
CA PRO A 73 -14.19 2.16 -17.54
C PRO A 73 -15.35 1.69 -18.43
#